data_AF-A0A2T5NIB0-F1
#
_entry.id   AF-A0A2T5NIB0-F1
#
_cell.length_a   1.000
_cell.length_b   1.000
_cell.length_c   1.000
_cell.angle_alpha   90.00
_cell.angle_beta   90.00
_cell.angle_gamma   90.00
#
_symmetry.space_group_name_H-M   'P 1'
#
loop_
_entity.id
_entity.type
_entity.pdbx_description
1 polymer ?
#
loop_
_entity_poly.entity_id
_entity_poly.type
_entity_poly.pdbx_seq_one_letter_code
_entity_poly.pdbx_strand_id
1 'polypeptide(L)'
;MKKPAQFRIPALRRIAGLLGLSLALLATPLEAKTPHTHRHASAPAQEQLLEHGSYTNSDGVEVHSPAHTRSGKAPAGASARCRDGSYSFSQHRRGTCSHHGGVAAWL
;
A
#
# COMPACT_ATOMS: atom_id res chain seq x y z
N MET A 1 13.07 39.86 -42.05
CA MET A 1 11.82 39.88 -42.85
C MET A 1 11.91 38.85 -43.98
N LYS A 2 10.77 38.21 -44.32
CA LYS A 2 10.45 37.29 -45.46
C LYS A 2 11.05 35.86 -45.39
N LYS A 3 10.31 34.86 -44.88
CA LYS A 3 9.22 34.01 -45.51
C LYS A 3 9.82 32.73 -46.16
N PRO A 4 9.07 31.63 -46.34
CA PRO A 4 8.22 30.87 -45.41
C PRO A 4 8.49 29.34 -45.49
N ALA A 5 7.83 28.56 -44.62
CA ALA A 5 7.75 27.11 -44.67
C ALA A 5 7.15 26.60 -46.01
N GLN A 6 7.67 25.49 -46.52
CA GLN A 6 7.08 24.73 -47.64
C GLN A 6 7.08 23.23 -47.31
N PHE A 7 5.87 22.72 -47.21
CA PHE A 7 5.43 21.33 -47.07
C PHE A 7 5.98 20.42 -48.17
N ARG A 8 6.35 19.17 -47.84
CA ARG A 8 6.17 18.03 -48.74
C ARG A 8 5.78 16.77 -47.98
N ILE A 9 4.50 16.46 -48.01
CA ILE A 9 3.93 15.13 -47.77
C ILE A 9 4.18 14.30 -49.04
N PRO A 10 4.79 13.11 -48.98
CA PRO A 10 4.58 12.08 -49.98
C PRO A 10 3.51 11.09 -49.52
N ALA A 11 2.60 10.84 -50.46
CA ALA A 11 1.42 10.04 -50.32
C ALA A 11 1.67 8.56 -49.95
N LEU A 12 0.75 8.09 -49.11
CA LEU A 12 0.21 6.76 -48.96
C LEU A 12 0.50 5.81 -50.16
N ARG A 13 1.40 4.84 -49.99
CA ARG A 13 1.41 3.60 -50.78
C ARG A 13 0.65 2.54 -49.99
N ARG A 14 -0.58 2.26 -50.43
CA ARG A 14 -1.37 1.11 -49.98
C ARG A 14 -0.63 -0.17 -50.39
N ILE A 15 -0.14 -0.93 -49.42
CA ILE A 15 0.25 -2.33 -49.64
C ILE A 15 -0.76 -3.16 -48.86
N ALA A 16 -1.79 -3.60 -49.57
CA ALA A 16 -2.62 -4.71 -49.15
C ALA A 16 -1.77 -5.97 -49.24
N GLY A 17 -1.52 -6.59 -48.10
CA GLY A 17 -0.82 -7.87 -47.99
C GLY A 17 -1.36 -8.61 -46.78
N LEU A 18 -2.47 -9.31 -46.99
CA LEU A 18 -3.00 -10.30 -46.06
C LEU A 18 -1.99 -11.45 -45.94
N LEU A 19 -1.14 -11.38 -44.93
CA LEU A 19 -0.37 -12.51 -44.41
C LEU A 19 -0.68 -12.60 -42.92
N GLY A 20 -1.73 -13.36 -42.61
CA GLY A 20 -1.98 -13.82 -41.25
C GLY A 20 -0.81 -14.70 -40.82
N LEU A 21 -0.09 -14.25 -39.80
CA LEU A 21 0.82 -15.10 -39.05
C LEU A 21 0.66 -14.75 -37.57
N SER A 22 0.13 -15.73 -36.86
CA SER A 22 -0.28 -15.70 -35.47
C SER A 22 0.81 -15.19 -34.55
N LEU A 23 0.60 -14.03 -33.93
CA LEU A 23 1.23 -13.70 -32.65
C LEU A 23 0.13 -13.76 -31.60
N ALA A 24 -0.08 -14.97 -31.06
CA ALA A 24 -0.82 -15.13 -29.82
C ALA A 24 -0.06 -14.28 -28.77
N LEU A 25 -0.59 -13.09 -28.47
CA LEU A 25 -0.24 -12.36 -27.28
C LEU A 25 -0.57 -13.31 -26.13
N LEU A 26 0.46 -13.99 -25.62
CA LEU A 26 0.43 -14.54 -24.28
C LEU A 26 0.29 -13.33 -23.36
N ALA A 27 -0.96 -12.94 -23.10
CA ALA A 27 -1.31 -12.05 -22.02
C ALA A 27 -0.86 -12.77 -20.75
N THR A 28 0.37 -12.52 -20.33
CA THR A 28 0.77 -12.81 -18.96
C THR A 28 -0.19 -12.00 -18.09
N PRO A 29 -1.02 -12.62 -17.23
CA PRO A 29 -1.53 -11.85 -16.12
C PRO A 29 -0.28 -11.36 -15.40
N LEU A 30 -0.03 -10.06 -15.46
CA LEU A 30 0.82 -9.43 -14.49
C LEU A 30 0.07 -9.66 -13.19
N GLU A 31 0.44 -10.72 -12.46
CA GLU A 31 -0.01 -10.97 -11.12
C GLU A 31 0.59 -9.83 -10.30
N ALA A 32 -0.09 -8.67 -10.37
CA ALA A 32 0.19 -7.52 -9.57
C ALA A 32 0.12 -8.08 -8.16
N LYS A 33 1.28 -8.15 -7.52
CA LYS A 33 1.46 -8.61 -6.14
C LYS A 33 0.35 -7.96 -5.35
N THR A 34 -0.73 -8.71 -5.13
CA THR A 34 -1.90 -8.22 -4.41
C THR A 34 -1.32 -7.65 -3.14
N PRO A 35 -1.65 -6.41 -2.75
CA PRO A 35 -1.24 -5.93 -1.45
C PRO A 35 -1.73 -6.99 -0.48
N HIS A 36 -0.79 -7.74 0.09
CA HIS A 36 -1.13 -8.72 1.12
C HIS A 36 -1.63 -7.83 2.24
N THR A 37 -2.94 -7.70 2.33
CA THR A 37 -3.64 -7.20 3.48
C THR A 37 -3.23 -8.17 4.57
N HIS A 38 -2.12 -7.86 5.25
CA HIS A 38 -1.72 -8.51 6.48
C HIS A 38 -2.97 -8.45 7.32
N ARG A 39 -3.58 -9.63 7.53
CA ARG A 39 -4.88 -9.83 8.14
C ARG A 39 -5.14 -8.73 9.14
N HIS A 40 -5.95 -7.75 8.73
CA HIS A 40 -6.53 -6.78 9.65
C HIS A 40 -6.95 -7.58 10.86
N ALA A 41 -6.41 -7.25 12.04
CA ALA A 41 -6.86 -7.83 13.29
C ALA A 41 -8.38 -7.91 13.19
N SER A 42 -8.91 -9.13 13.27
CA SER A 42 -10.28 -9.47 12.85
C SER A 42 -11.22 -8.32 13.16
N ALA A 43 -12.04 -7.85 12.21
CA ALA A 43 -12.97 -6.72 12.36
C ALA A 43 -13.49 -6.43 13.81
N PRO A 44 -13.89 -7.42 14.64
CA PRO A 44 -14.21 -7.21 16.06
C PRO A 44 -13.13 -6.54 16.94
N ALA A 45 -11.84 -6.75 16.67
CA ALA A 45 -10.73 -6.09 17.38
C ALA A 45 -10.59 -4.62 16.97
N GLN A 46 -10.89 -4.30 15.70
CA GLN A 46 -10.85 -2.93 15.18
C GLN A 46 -11.99 -2.07 15.73
N GLU A 47 -13.15 -2.67 16.02
CA GLU A 47 -14.29 -1.98 16.65
C GLU A 47 -14.00 -1.53 18.09
N GLN A 48 -13.02 -2.15 18.76
CA GLN A 48 -12.59 -1.75 20.09
C GLN A 48 -11.59 -0.58 20.09
N LEU A 49 -11.02 -0.24 18.93
CA LEU A 49 -10.08 0.87 18.77
C LEU A 49 -10.83 2.20 18.69
N LEU A 50 -10.27 3.25 19.29
CA LEU A 50 -10.83 4.60 19.22
C LEU A 50 -10.32 5.34 17.98
N GLU A 51 -9.05 5.18 17.66
CA GLU A 51 -8.42 5.69 16.46
C GLU A 51 -8.45 4.63 15.36
N HIS A 52 -8.55 5.07 14.10
CA HIS A 52 -8.71 4.20 12.93
C HIS A 52 -7.69 4.49 11.82
N GLY A 53 -6.60 5.19 12.16
CA GLY A 53 -5.54 5.51 11.20
C GLY A 53 -4.65 4.32 10.89
N SER A 54 -4.00 4.34 9.71
CA SER A 54 -2.97 3.39 9.31
C SER A 54 -1.76 4.11 8.71
N TYR A 55 -0.64 3.40 8.62
CA TYR A 55 0.57 3.86 7.95
C TYR A 55 1.26 2.68 7.26
N THR A 56 2.05 2.96 6.22
CA THR A 56 2.90 1.96 5.57
C THR A 56 4.28 1.94 6.24
N ASN A 57 4.71 0.78 6.74
CA ASN A 57 6.04 0.63 7.32
C ASN A 57 7.14 0.52 6.22
N SER A 58 8.40 0.42 6.65
CA SER A 58 9.54 0.26 5.73
C SER A 58 9.52 -1.02 4.89
N ASP A 59 8.77 -2.03 5.30
CA ASP A 59 8.59 -3.27 4.53
C ASP A 59 7.50 -3.15 3.46
N GLY A 60 6.84 -1.99 3.35
CA GLY A 60 5.72 -1.78 2.44
C GLY A 60 4.40 -2.37 2.96
N VAL A 61 4.32 -2.72 4.24
CA VAL A 61 3.11 -3.27 4.86
C VAL A 61 2.29 -2.17 5.51
N GLU A 62 0.99 -2.15 5.24
CA GLU A 62 0.05 -1.28 5.94
C GLU A 62 -0.21 -1.82 7.35
N VAL A 63 0.00 -0.95 8.34
CA VAL A 63 -0.08 -1.24 9.77
C VAL A 63 -0.99 -0.20 10.40
N HIS A 64 -1.81 -0.63 11.35
CA HIS A 64 -2.65 0.30 12.11
C HIS A 64 -1.77 1.22 12.97
N SER A 65 -2.06 2.52 12.94
CA SER A 65 -1.41 3.51 13.80
C SER A 65 -1.71 3.21 15.27
N PRO A 66 -0.86 3.60 16.24
CA PRO A 66 -1.15 3.37 17.65
C PRO A 66 -2.55 3.88 18.04
N ALA A 67 -3.30 3.04 18.74
CA ALA A 67 -4.69 3.33 19.09
C ALA A 67 -5.04 2.91 20.52
N HIS A 68 -5.85 3.70 21.18
CA HIS A 68 -6.46 3.41 22.46
C HIS A 68 -7.62 2.44 22.27
N THR A 69 -7.87 1.62 23.29
CA THR A 69 -9.02 0.71 23.31
C THR A 69 -10.08 1.18 24.29
N ARG A 70 -11.36 0.99 23.95
CA ARG A 70 -12.49 1.30 24.84
C ARG A 70 -12.41 0.55 26.17
N SER A 71 -11.87 -0.67 26.16
CA SER A 71 -11.77 -1.53 27.34
C SER A 71 -10.47 -1.34 28.14
N GLY A 72 -9.53 -0.56 27.61
CA GLY A 72 -8.16 -0.43 28.14
C GLY A 72 -7.32 -1.71 28.03
N LYS A 73 -7.87 -2.81 27.50
CA LYS A 73 -7.17 -4.08 27.28
C LYS A 73 -6.45 -4.08 25.94
N ALA A 74 -5.40 -4.90 25.84
CA ALA A 74 -4.68 -5.10 24.59
C ALA A 74 -5.62 -5.68 23.52
N PRO A 75 -5.78 -5.03 22.36
CA PRO A 75 -6.53 -5.58 21.25
C PRO A 75 -5.72 -6.69 20.59
N ALA A 76 -6.40 -7.57 19.86
CA ALA A 76 -5.71 -8.61 19.09
C ALA A 76 -4.77 -7.97 18.05
N GLY A 77 -3.56 -8.52 17.92
CA GLY A 77 -2.55 -8.04 16.97
C GLY A 77 -1.72 -6.83 17.44
N ALA A 78 -2.00 -6.27 18.62
CA ALA A 78 -1.09 -5.30 19.22
C ALA A 78 0.23 -5.98 19.62
N SER A 79 1.35 -5.34 19.30
CA SER A 79 2.70 -5.82 19.62
C SER A 79 3.32 -5.10 20.83
N ALA A 80 2.77 -3.93 21.20
CA ALA A 80 3.24 -3.16 22.34
C ALA A 80 2.16 -2.27 22.94
N ARG A 81 2.33 -1.92 24.21
CA ARG A 81 1.64 -0.82 24.89
C ARG A 81 2.58 0.37 24.99
N CYS A 82 2.17 1.52 24.49
CA CYS A 82 2.89 2.79 24.59
C CYS A 82 2.66 3.46 25.96
N ARG A 83 3.51 4.42 26.34
CA ARG A 83 3.41 5.12 27.64
C ARG A 83 2.20 6.03 27.76
N ASP A 84 1.68 6.55 26.65
CA ASP A 84 0.44 7.33 26.63
C ASP A 84 -0.83 6.47 26.80
N GLY A 85 -0.70 5.14 26.80
CA GLY A 85 -1.81 4.21 26.95
C GLY A 85 -2.34 3.64 25.64
N SER A 86 -1.87 4.11 24.48
CA SER A 86 -2.18 3.52 23.18
C SER A 86 -1.49 2.17 22.99
N TYR A 87 -2.03 1.36 22.08
CA TYR A 87 -1.47 0.08 21.66
C TYR A 87 -0.91 0.19 20.24
N SER A 88 0.34 -0.20 20.07
CA SER A 88 1.02 -0.21 18.77
C SER A 88 0.87 -1.56 18.08
N PHE A 89 0.76 -1.52 16.75
CA PHE A 89 0.71 -2.68 15.86
C PHE A 89 1.98 -2.83 15.03
N SER A 90 3.05 -2.08 15.37
CA SER A 90 4.32 -2.11 14.66
C SER A 90 4.93 -3.52 14.67
N GLN A 91 5.38 -3.98 13.51
CA GLN A 91 6.10 -5.24 13.36
C GLN A 91 7.58 -5.13 13.75
N HIS A 92 8.10 -3.90 13.85
CA HIS A 92 9.48 -3.63 14.24
C HIS A 92 9.52 -3.08 15.67
N ARG A 93 10.68 -3.23 16.33
CA ARG A 93 10.94 -2.65 17.66
C ARG A 93 11.59 -1.26 17.60
N ARG A 94 12.32 -0.95 16.54
CA ARG A 94 13.02 0.33 16.40
C ARG A 94 12.02 1.44 16.14
N GLY A 95 12.04 2.48 16.99
CA GLY A 95 11.13 3.62 16.87
C GLY A 95 9.70 3.37 17.35
N THR A 96 9.36 2.17 17.83
CA THR A 96 8.01 1.87 18.34
C THR A 96 7.66 2.79 19.50
N CYS A 97 6.45 3.36 19.43
CA CYS A 97 5.95 4.33 20.41
C CYS A 97 6.83 5.59 20.57
N SER A 98 7.74 5.93 19.65
CA SER A 98 8.62 7.11 19.80
C SER A 98 7.83 8.41 19.97
N HIS A 99 6.75 8.58 19.20
CA HIS A 99 5.82 9.71 19.31
C HIS A 99 4.90 9.64 20.54
N HIS A 100 4.86 8.48 21.21
CA HIS A 100 3.96 8.15 22.31
C HIS A 100 4.71 7.93 23.63
N GLY A 101 5.89 8.56 23.76
CA GLY A 101 6.71 8.52 24.98
C GLY A 101 7.54 7.24 25.17
N GLY A 102 7.59 6.37 24.17
CA GLY A 102 8.28 5.08 24.20
C GLY A 102 7.38 3.92 24.63
N VAL A 103 7.94 2.72 24.57
CA VAL A 103 7.23 1.49 24.93
C VAL A 103 7.17 1.34 26.44
N ALA A 104 5.97 1.11 26.96
CA ALA A 104 5.75 0.74 28.36
C ALA A 104 5.90 -0.77 28.57
N ALA A 105 5.33 -1.58 27.65
CA ALA A 105 5.43 -3.03 27.68
C ALA A 105 5.33 -3.61 26.25
N TRP A 106 6.05 -4.71 26.01
CA TRP A 106 5.88 -5.54 24.80
C TRP A 106 4.83 -6.62 25.09
N LEU A 107 4.03 -6.97 24.07
CA LEU A 107 2.93 -7.93 24.15
C LEU A 107 3.23 -9.21 23.37
#